data_AF-A0A662EWF4-F1
#
_entry.id   AF-A0A662EWF4-F1
#
_cell.length_a   1.000
_cell.length_b   1.000
_cell.length_c   1.000
_cell.angle_alpha   90.00
_cell.angle_beta   90.00
_cell.angle_gamma   90.00
#
_symmetry.space_group_name_H-M   'P 1'
#
loop_
_entity.id
_entity.type
_entity.pdbx_description
1 polymer ?
#
loop_
_entity_poly.entity_id
_entity_poly.type
_entity_poly.pdbx_seq_one_letter_code
_entity_poly.pdbx_strand_id
1 'polypeptide(L)'
;MMKRLLIIGLLLSPLFLSGCVLDTILGDVVNHPPTAVVDASPTTGPAPLTVSLDAGFSHDEDGSIIEYHWEVGDPAATGPLSGKTAEYTFEEPGTYLVKLTVVDDGGASDSQQIAVVVTNAPPVAAVKADKESPYTGVEVTFSAEDSYDYDGTIVDYRWDFGDGGSAVGE
;
A
#
# COMPACT_ATOMS: atom_id res chain seq x y z
N MET A 1 -31.46 56.86 -71.27
CA MET A 1 -30.94 56.52 -72.62
C MET A 1 -30.56 55.04 -72.61
N MET A 2 -30.90 54.32 -73.68
CA MET A 2 -30.73 52.87 -73.91
C MET A 2 -29.29 52.38 -73.63
N LYS A 3 -29.01 51.10 -73.29
CA LYS A 3 -29.28 49.90 -74.08
C LYS A 3 -29.28 48.62 -73.24
N ARG A 4 -30.22 47.74 -73.58
CA ARG A 4 -30.18 46.30 -73.35
C ARG A 4 -29.07 45.68 -74.21
N LEU A 5 -28.33 44.72 -73.66
CA LEU A 5 -27.65 43.70 -74.45
C LEU A 5 -27.93 42.34 -73.80
N LEU A 6 -28.55 41.45 -74.58
CA LEU A 6 -28.92 40.09 -74.21
C LEU A 6 -27.82 39.17 -74.77
N ILE A 7 -27.16 38.37 -73.94
CA ILE A 7 -26.36 37.23 -74.39
C ILE A 7 -26.82 36.00 -73.60
N ILE A 8 -27.40 35.06 -74.34
CA ILE A 8 -27.80 33.72 -73.90
C ILE A 8 -26.57 32.83 -74.05
N GLY A 9 -26.07 32.31 -72.93
CA GLY A 9 -25.00 31.31 -72.88
C GLY A 9 -25.50 30.04 -72.20
N LEU A 10 -25.53 28.95 -72.96
CA LEU A 10 -26.02 27.63 -72.61
C LEU A 10 -25.08 26.93 -71.61
N LEU A 11 -25.70 26.24 -70.65
CA LEU A 11 -25.23 25.23 -69.68
C LEU A 11 -23.78 24.71 -69.77
N LEU A 12 -23.12 24.69 -68.61
CA LEU A 12 -22.55 23.46 -68.02
C LEU A 12 -22.35 23.71 -66.51
N SER A 13 -23.19 23.07 -65.70
CA SER A 13 -23.11 23.14 -64.23
C SER A 13 -21.81 22.48 -63.77
N PRO A 14 -20.90 23.19 -63.08
CA PRO A 14 -19.87 22.50 -62.32
C PRO A 14 -20.58 21.83 -61.13
N LEU A 15 -20.40 20.52 -61.00
CA LEU A 15 -20.68 19.78 -59.78
C LEU A 15 -20.20 20.62 -58.59
N PHE A 16 -21.11 20.96 -57.68
CA PHE A 16 -20.70 21.22 -56.31
C PHE A 16 -20.16 19.89 -55.79
N LEU A 17 -18.86 19.67 -55.94
CA LEU A 17 -18.17 18.80 -55.00
C LEU A 17 -18.29 19.55 -53.67
N SER A 18 -19.38 19.26 -52.95
CA SER A 18 -19.45 19.51 -51.53
C SER A 18 -18.26 18.74 -50.98
N GLY A 19 -17.13 19.43 -50.82
CA GLY A 19 -16.09 18.99 -49.94
C GLY A 19 -16.80 18.84 -48.61
N CYS A 20 -17.15 17.60 -48.25
CA CYS A 20 -17.13 17.22 -46.86
C CYS A 20 -15.76 17.66 -46.39
N VAL A 21 -15.70 18.82 -45.74
CA VAL A 21 -14.82 18.93 -44.60
C VAL A 21 -15.36 17.83 -43.70
N LEU A 22 -14.71 16.67 -43.74
CA LEU A 22 -14.81 15.72 -42.66
C LEU A 22 -14.20 16.50 -41.51
N ASP A 23 -15.05 17.28 -40.82
CA ASP A 23 -14.76 17.71 -39.47
C ASP A 23 -14.58 16.40 -38.73
N THR A 24 -13.33 15.93 -38.68
CA THR A 24 -12.90 15.05 -37.63
C THR A 24 -13.11 15.90 -36.39
N ILE A 25 -14.31 15.80 -35.81
CA ILE A 25 -14.53 16.13 -34.41
C ILE A 25 -13.67 15.10 -33.67
N LEU A 26 -12.36 15.37 -33.58
CA LEU A 26 -11.57 15.00 -32.43
C LEU A 26 -12.23 15.78 -31.29
N GLY A 27 -13.35 15.28 -30.81
CA GLY A 27 -13.78 15.62 -29.47
C GLY A 27 -12.64 15.13 -28.62
N ASP A 28 -11.85 16.05 -28.06
CA ASP A 28 -10.88 15.71 -27.03
C ASP A 28 -11.63 14.83 -26.04
N VAL A 29 -11.31 13.53 -26.01
CA VAL A 29 -11.85 12.66 -24.97
C VAL A 29 -11.23 13.20 -23.70
N VAL A 30 -12.03 13.93 -22.93
CA VAL A 30 -11.58 14.47 -21.65
C VAL A 30 -11.33 13.26 -20.77
N ASN A 31 -10.08 13.08 -20.37
CA ASN A 31 -9.66 12.01 -19.46
C ASN A 31 -10.39 12.14 -18.12
N HIS A 32 -10.98 11.06 -17.62
CA HIS A 32 -11.47 10.97 -16.25
C HIS A 32 -10.37 10.41 -15.34
N PRO A 33 -10.24 10.89 -14.09
CA PRO A 33 -9.29 10.30 -13.15
C PRO A 33 -9.60 8.83 -12.88
N PRO A 34 -8.58 8.00 -12.57
CA PRO A 34 -8.82 6.64 -12.12
C PRO A 34 -9.55 6.62 -10.77
N THR A 35 -10.06 5.46 -10.37
CA THR A 35 -10.55 5.20 -9.01
C THR A 35 -9.55 4.34 -8.26
N ALA A 36 -8.99 4.88 -7.18
CA ALA A 36 -8.15 4.15 -6.25
C ALA A 36 -9.01 3.23 -5.37
N VAL A 37 -8.66 1.95 -5.32
CA VAL A 37 -9.22 1.00 -4.35
C VAL A 37 -8.07 0.33 -3.62
N VAL A 38 -7.98 0.59 -2.31
CA VAL A 38 -6.96 0.02 -1.43
C VAL A 38 -7.50 -1.16 -0.63
N ASP A 39 -6.74 -2.25 -0.60
CA ASP A 39 -6.91 -3.35 0.34
C ASP A 39 -5.58 -3.62 1.08
N ALA A 40 -5.70 -4.11 2.32
CA ALA A 40 -4.57 -4.48 3.14
C ALA A 40 -4.91 -5.66 4.04
N SER A 41 -4.00 -6.63 4.16
CA SER A 41 -4.22 -7.81 4.99
C SER A 41 -2.93 -8.34 5.62
N PRO A 42 -2.91 -8.60 6.95
CA PRO A 42 -3.94 -8.24 7.93
C PRO A 42 -3.96 -6.73 8.21
N THR A 43 -5.09 -6.19 8.67
CA THR A 43 -5.17 -4.78 9.16
C THR A 43 -4.90 -4.65 10.65
N THR A 44 -4.69 -5.75 11.37
CA THR A 44 -4.31 -5.73 12.78
C THR A 44 -3.54 -6.98 13.21
N GLY A 45 -2.64 -6.83 14.17
CA GLY A 45 -1.84 -7.91 14.73
C GLY A 45 -0.66 -7.38 15.56
N PRO A 46 0.04 -8.25 16.30
CA PRO A 46 1.21 -7.85 17.08
C PRO A 46 2.41 -7.50 16.19
N ALA A 47 3.30 -6.64 16.68
CA ALA A 47 4.59 -6.39 16.04
C ALA A 47 5.52 -7.63 16.14
N PRO A 48 6.38 -7.91 15.14
CA PRO A 48 6.36 -7.31 13.81
C PRO A 48 5.13 -7.77 13.03
N LEU A 49 4.47 -6.83 12.35
CA LEU A 49 3.30 -7.14 11.52
C LEU A 49 3.63 -6.94 10.04
N THR A 50 3.83 -8.02 9.31
CA THR A 50 3.91 -7.99 7.84
C THR A 50 2.51 -7.91 7.25
N VAL A 51 2.27 -6.88 6.43
CA VAL A 51 0.99 -6.60 5.77
C VAL A 51 1.18 -6.64 4.26
N SER A 52 0.31 -7.39 3.59
CA SER A 52 0.18 -7.35 2.14
C SER A 52 -0.75 -6.20 1.74
N LEU A 53 -0.31 -5.38 0.79
CA LEU A 53 -1.03 -4.25 0.22
C LEU A 53 -1.44 -4.58 -1.20
N ASP A 54 -2.70 -4.34 -1.55
CA ASP A 54 -3.26 -4.71 -2.85
C ASP A 54 -4.13 -3.58 -3.42
N ALA A 55 -3.80 -3.14 -4.64
CA ALA A 55 -4.57 -2.20 -5.44
C ALA A 55 -5.40 -2.92 -6.53
N GLY A 56 -5.68 -4.21 -6.34
CA GLY A 56 -6.30 -5.15 -7.27
C GLY A 56 -7.54 -4.61 -7.97
N PHE A 57 -8.37 -3.92 -7.20
CA PHE A 57 -9.67 -3.36 -7.60
C PHE A 57 -9.61 -1.91 -8.08
N SER A 58 -8.43 -1.28 -8.09
CA SER A 58 -8.26 0.04 -8.71
C SER A 58 -8.48 -0.08 -10.21
N HIS A 59 -9.19 0.89 -10.78
CA HIS A 59 -9.58 0.87 -12.19
C HIS A 59 -9.70 2.27 -12.76
N ASP A 60 -9.73 2.35 -14.08
CA ASP A 60 -9.97 3.56 -14.85
C ASP A 60 -11.05 3.22 -15.90
N GLU A 61 -12.05 4.09 -16.02
CA GLU A 61 -13.24 3.87 -16.86
C GLU A 61 -12.99 4.22 -18.34
N ASP A 62 -12.06 5.13 -18.61
CA ASP A 62 -11.73 5.59 -19.97
C ASP A 62 -10.25 5.48 -20.35
N GLY A 63 -9.40 5.01 -19.44
CA GLY A 63 -7.97 4.78 -19.68
C GLY A 63 -7.42 3.52 -19.01
N SER A 64 -6.16 3.59 -18.61
CA SER A 64 -5.43 2.53 -17.89
C SER A 64 -4.54 3.12 -16.82
N ILE A 65 -4.55 2.50 -15.63
CA ILE A 65 -3.61 2.85 -14.56
C ILE A 65 -2.19 2.42 -14.93
N ILE A 66 -1.27 3.38 -15.00
CA ILE A 66 0.15 3.17 -15.35
C ILE A 66 1.09 3.23 -14.15
N GLU A 67 0.69 3.85 -13.04
CA GLU A 67 1.50 3.92 -11.82
C GLU A 67 0.70 3.65 -10.55
N TYR A 68 1.36 3.03 -9.57
CA TYR A 68 0.85 2.75 -8.23
C TYR A 68 1.93 3.18 -7.23
N HIS A 69 1.57 4.08 -6.33
CA HIS A 69 2.45 4.63 -5.29
C HIS A 69 1.82 4.40 -3.92
N TRP A 70 2.58 3.78 -3.03
CA TRP A 70 2.16 3.50 -1.66
C TRP A 70 2.99 4.34 -0.68
N GLU A 71 2.30 5.10 0.15
CA GLU A 71 2.89 5.84 1.27
C GLU A 71 2.45 5.18 2.58
N VAL A 72 3.40 4.79 3.41
CA VAL A 72 3.13 4.27 4.76
C VAL A 72 3.45 5.38 5.76
N GLY A 73 2.45 5.77 6.57
CA GLY A 73 2.53 6.90 7.48
C GLY A 73 3.44 6.63 8.69
N ASP A 74 4.75 6.75 8.50
CA ASP A 74 5.78 6.81 9.54
C ASP A 74 6.87 7.83 9.13
N PRO A 75 7.33 8.75 10.00
CA PRO A 75 8.53 9.56 9.73
C PRO A 75 9.81 8.74 9.41
N ALA A 76 9.82 7.42 9.63
CA ALA A 76 10.91 6.50 9.29
C ALA A 76 10.66 5.68 8.00
N ALA A 77 9.54 5.87 7.28
CA ALA A 77 9.21 5.06 6.11
C ALA A 77 10.36 5.08 5.07
N THR A 78 10.77 3.89 4.64
CA THR A 78 11.90 3.56 3.75
C THR A 78 11.74 4.04 2.29
N GLY A 79 10.96 5.11 2.08
CA GLY A 79 10.55 5.60 0.78
C GLY A 79 9.19 5.03 0.33
N PRO A 80 8.60 5.61 -0.73
CA PRO A 80 7.35 5.10 -1.30
C PRO A 80 7.56 3.70 -1.88
N LEU A 81 6.61 2.79 -1.63
CA LEU A 81 6.58 1.50 -2.34
C LEU A 81 5.85 1.70 -3.67
N SER A 82 6.12 0.83 -4.64
CA SER A 82 5.49 0.91 -5.95
C SER A 82 4.97 -0.45 -6.40
N GLY A 83 4.04 -0.42 -7.36
CA GLY A 83 3.45 -1.61 -7.96
C GLY A 83 2.02 -1.86 -7.46
N LYS A 84 1.29 -2.67 -8.24
CA LYS A 84 -0.12 -3.00 -7.97
C LYS A 84 -0.30 -3.74 -6.64
N THR A 85 0.73 -4.45 -6.19
CA THR A 85 0.81 -5.09 -4.88
C THR A 85 2.14 -4.76 -4.23
N ALA A 86 2.18 -4.67 -2.90
CA ALA A 86 3.40 -4.49 -2.12
C ALA A 86 3.30 -5.24 -0.78
N GLU A 87 4.42 -5.37 -0.08
CA GLU A 87 4.46 -5.85 1.31
C GLU A 87 5.22 -4.83 2.16
N TYR A 88 4.76 -4.66 3.40
CA TYR A 88 5.43 -3.81 4.39
C TYR A 88 5.35 -4.43 5.77
N THR A 89 6.45 -4.40 6.53
CA THR A 89 6.50 -4.86 7.92
C THR A 89 6.53 -3.66 8.86
N PHE A 90 5.55 -3.60 9.77
CA PHE A 90 5.52 -2.65 10.86
C PHE A 90 6.22 -3.25 12.08
N GLU A 91 7.35 -2.67 12.48
CA GLU A 91 8.20 -3.20 13.55
C GLU A 91 7.73 -2.77 14.95
N GLU A 92 6.94 -1.71 15.05
CA GLU A 92 6.54 -1.09 16.31
C GLU A 92 5.01 -1.03 16.45
N PRO A 93 4.47 -1.10 17.69
CA PRO A 93 3.06 -0.90 17.96
C PRO A 93 2.62 0.51 17.61
N GLY A 94 1.46 0.62 16.97
CA GLY A 94 0.97 1.91 16.49
C GLY A 94 -0.26 1.78 15.61
N THR A 95 -0.84 2.93 15.29
CA THR A 95 -1.86 3.02 14.23
C THR A 95 -1.24 3.75 13.06
N TYR A 96 -1.16 3.07 11.93
CA TYR A 96 -0.52 3.55 10.71
C TYR A 96 -1.57 3.79 9.64
N LEU A 97 -1.41 4.87 8.87
CA LEU A 97 -2.20 5.11 7.67
C LEU A 97 -1.38 4.68 6.45
N VAL A 98 -1.92 3.76 5.66
CA VAL A 98 -1.35 3.38 4.37
C VAL A 98 -2.17 4.06 3.29
N LYS A 99 -1.51 4.87 2.45
CA LYS A 99 -2.12 5.60 1.34
C LYS A 99 -1.67 5.00 0.01
N LEU A 100 -2.63 4.64 -0.83
CA LEU A 100 -2.42 4.34 -2.24
C LEU A 100 -2.69 5.60 -3.07
N THR A 101 -1.82 5.90 -4.03
CA THR A 101 -2.06 6.86 -5.12
C THR A 101 -1.88 6.13 -6.44
N VAL A 102 -2.86 6.20 -7.33
CA VAL A 102 -2.80 5.62 -8.69
C VAL A 102 -2.81 6.73 -9.73
N VAL A 103 -2.07 6.54 -10.83
CA VAL A 103 -1.98 7.50 -11.95
C VAL A 103 -2.35 6.78 -13.24
N ASP A 104 -3.21 7.40 -14.05
CA ASP A 104 -3.64 6.89 -15.36
C ASP A 104 -2.72 7.34 -16.52
N ASP A 105 -2.97 6.81 -17.72
CA ASP A 105 -2.24 7.13 -18.95
C ASP A 105 -2.55 8.53 -19.51
N GLY A 106 -3.61 9.18 -19.02
CA GLY A 106 -3.90 10.60 -19.22
C GLY A 106 -3.17 11.54 -18.25
N GLY A 107 -2.46 11.00 -17.25
CA GLY A 107 -1.74 11.71 -16.22
C GLY A 107 -2.60 12.23 -15.06
N ALA A 108 -3.88 11.86 -14.96
CA ALA A 108 -4.70 12.14 -13.78
C ALA A 108 -4.46 11.08 -12.70
N SER A 109 -4.88 11.38 -11.47
CA SER A 109 -4.62 10.53 -10.32
C SER A 109 -5.74 10.56 -9.29
N ASP A 110 -5.83 9.50 -8.51
CA ASP A 110 -6.69 9.39 -7.33
C ASP A 110 -5.96 8.68 -6.19
N SER A 111 -6.44 8.87 -4.95
CA SER A 111 -5.82 8.27 -3.78
C SER A 111 -6.82 7.81 -2.72
N GLN A 112 -6.49 6.71 -2.04
CA GLN A 112 -7.29 6.17 -0.93
C GLN A 112 -6.38 5.74 0.23
N GLN A 113 -6.93 5.73 1.45
CA GLN A 113 -6.20 5.33 2.66
C GLN A 113 -6.90 4.21 3.42
N ILE A 114 -6.10 3.38 4.09
CA ILE A 114 -6.55 2.37 5.05
C ILE A 114 -5.71 2.44 6.33
N ALA A 115 -6.33 2.15 7.47
CA ALA A 115 -5.64 2.10 8.76
C ALA A 115 -5.17 0.66 9.08
N VAL A 116 -3.93 0.54 9.55
CA VAL A 116 -3.37 -0.70 10.09
C VAL A 116 -3.06 -0.48 11.58
N VAL A 117 -3.53 -1.39 12.43
CA VAL A 117 -3.38 -1.32 13.89
C VAL A 117 -2.43 -2.41 14.37
N VAL A 118 -1.20 -2.01 14.68
CA VAL A 118 -0.16 -2.90 15.21
C VAL A 118 -0.21 -2.86 16.73
N THR A 119 -0.32 -4.02 17.35
CA THR A 119 -0.42 -4.17 18.80
C THR A 119 0.92 -4.62 19.40
N ASN A 120 1.06 -4.47 20.72
CA ASN A 120 2.21 -4.98 21.46
C ASN A 120 2.31 -6.51 21.34
N ALA A 121 3.50 -7.04 21.09
CA ALA A 121 3.77 -8.47 21.21
C ALA A 121 4.15 -8.83 22.65
N PRO A 122 3.81 -10.03 23.15
CA PRO A 122 4.37 -10.50 24.41
C PRO A 122 5.86 -10.83 24.24
N PRO A 123 6.70 -10.60 25.27
CA PRO A 123 8.09 -11.03 25.23
C PRO A 123 8.18 -12.56 25.16
N VAL A 124 9.27 -13.06 24.57
CA VAL A 124 9.60 -14.47 24.50
C VAL A 124 10.57 -14.81 25.63
N ALA A 125 10.10 -15.58 26.60
CA ALA A 125 10.94 -16.11 27.66
C ALA A 125 11.79 -17.27 27.13
N ALA A 126 13.10 -17.20 27.35
CA ALA A 126 14.03 -18.29 27.11
C ALA A 126 14.69 -18.68 28.44
N VAL A 127 14.82 -19.99 28.68
CA VAL A 127 15.38 -20.51 29.93
C VAL A 127 16.56 -21.41 29.62
N LYS A 128 17.66 -21.18 30.33
CA LYS A 128 18.85 -22.00 30.30
C LYS A 128 19.23 -22.41 31.71
N ALA A 129 19.61 -23.67 31.87
CA ALA A 129 20.24 -24.16 33.09
C ALA A 129 21.69 -24.50 32.77
N ASP A 130 22.60 -24.23 33.71
CA ASP A 130 24.01 -24.62 33.55
C ASP A 130 24.22 -26.14 33.65
N LYS A 131 23.22 -26.87 34.18
CA LYS A 131 23.21 -28.33 34.35
C LYS A 131 21.83 -28.92 34.05
N GLU A 132 21.76 -29.88 33.12
CA GLU A 132 20.50 -30.55 32.74
C GLU A 132 20.14 -31.78 33.59
N SER A 133 21.11 -32.38 34.28
CA SER A 133 20.90 -33.59 35.10
C SER A 133 21.82 -33.61 36.32
N PRO A 134 21.67 -32.65 37.25
CA PRO A 134 22.48 -32.58 38.47
C PRO A 134 22.13 -33.72 39.45
N TYR A 135 23.11 -34.12 40.26
CA TYR A 135 22.85 -34.95 41.44
C TYR A 135 22.24 -34.10 42.57
N THR A 136 21.57 -34.75 43.53
CA THR A 136 21.01 -34.07 44.70
C THR A 136 22.09 -33.30 45.47
N GLY A 137 21.75 -32.07 45.89
CA GLY A 137 22.66 -31.19 46.63
C GLY A 137 23.64 -30.40 45.75
N VAL A 138 23.58 -30.56 44.43
CA VAL A 138 24.32 -29.71 43.48
C VAL A 138 23.52 -28.44 43.22
N GLU A 139 24.18 -27.29 43.34
CA GLU A 139 23.62 -26.00 42.95
C GLU A 139 23.51 -25.88 41.43
N VAL A 140 22.38 -25.39 40.95
CA VAL A 140 22.08 -25.15 39.53
C VAL A 140 21.83 -23.66 39.35
N THR A 141 22.48 -23.06 38.36
CA THR A 141 22.22 -21.69 37.96
C THR A 141 21.27 -21.70 36.76
N PHE A 142 20.19 -20.96 36.88
CA PHE A 142 19.28 -20.67 35.77
C PHE A 142 19.58 -19.27 35.23
N SER A 143 19.35 -19.08 33.94
CA SER A 143 19.54 -17.81 33.25
C SER A 143 18.43 -17.62 32.22
N ALA A 144 17.96 -16.38 32.11
CA ALA A 144 17.03 -15.89 31.10
C ALA A 144 17.72 -15.00 30.04
N GLU A 145 19.06 -15.08 29.91
CA GLU A 145 19.88 -14.23 29.01
C GLU A 145 19.43 -14.20 27.55
N ASP A 146 18.81 -15.27 27.07
CA ASP A 146 18.33 -15.41 25.69
C ASP A 146 16.87 -14.95 25.52
N SER A 147 16.23 -14.44 26.58
CA SER A 147 14.87 -13.88 26.50
C SER A 147 14.90 -12.57 25.75
N TYR A 148 13.88 -12.32 24.93
CA TYR A 148 13.80 -11.11 24.13
C TYR A 148 12.38 -10.59 24.02
N ASP A 149 12.28 -9.30 23.73
CA ASP A 149 11.05 -8.63 23.36
C ASP A 149 11.29 -8.00 21.98
N TYR A 150 10.42 -8.28 21.01
CA TYR A 150 10.69 -7.90 19.62
C TYR A 150 10.48 -6.39 19.42
N ASP A 151 9.46 -5.86 20.07
CA ASP A 151 8.96 -4.51 19.92
C ASP A 151 9.10 -3.68 21.20
N GLY A 152 10.04 -4.09 22.05
CA GLY A 152 10.12 -3.55 23.41
C GLY A 152 11.35 -4.00 24.18
N THR A 153 11.20 -3.95 25.50
CA THR A 153 12.24 -4.35 26.45
C THR A 153 11.60 -5.12 27.58
N ILE A 154 12.23 -6.22 27.99
CA ILE A 154 11.78 -6.99 29.14
C ILE A 154 12.05 -6.18 30.42
N VAL A 155 11.00 -5.95 31.22
CA VAL A 155 11.07 -5.14 32.44
C VAL A 155 11.03 -5.94 33.74
N ASP A 156 10.68 -7.22 33.67
CA ASP A 156 10.56 -8.11 34.84
C ASP A 156 10.82 -9.57 34.44
N TYR A 157 11.48 -10.31 35.32
CA TYR A 157 11.78 -11.73 35.17
C TYR A 157 11.31 -12.46 36.42
N ARG A 158 10.47 -13.48 36.23
CA ARG A 158 9.92 -14.30 37.32
C ARG A 158 10.09 -15.76 37.02
N TRP A 159 10.60 -16.48 38.02
CA TRP A 159 10.88 -17.91 37.94
C TRP A 159 9.86 -18.67 38.79
N ASP A 160 9.34 -19.75 38.22
CA ASP A 160 8.59 -20.79 38.92
C ASP A 160 9.34 -22.11 38.70
N PHE A 161 9.82 -22.72 39.78
CA PHE A 161 10.58 -23.96 39.71
C PHE A 161 9.68 -25.21 39.73
N GLY A 162 8.35 -25.05 39.86
CA GLY A 162 7.37 -26.13 39.85
C GLY A 162 7.32 -26.95 41.15
N ASP A 163 8.20 -26.66 42.11
CA ASP A 163 8.25 -27.28 43.44
C ASP A 163 7.64 -26.36 44.53
N GLY A 164 7.05 -25.24 44.12
CA GLY A 164 6.54 -24.18 45.00
C GLY A 164 7.57 -23.10 45.33
N GLY A 165 8.82 -23.22 44.86
CA GLY A 165 9.83 -22.16 44.89
C GLY A 165 9.67 -21.15 43.75
N SER A 166 10.10 -19.91 44.01
CA SER A 166 10.10 -18.83 43.01
C SER A 166 11.30 -17.90 43.18
N ALA A 167 11.72 -17.23 42.10
CA ALA A 167 12.77 -16.21 42.13
C ALA A 167 12.45 -15.03 41.20
N VAL A 168 13.23 -13.96 41.34
CA VAL A 168 13.22 -12.77 40.46
C VAL A 168 14.63 -12.46 39.98
N GLY A 169 14.75 -11.87 38.80
CA GLY A 169 16.04 -11.54 38.17
C GLY A 169 16.27 -12.33 36.89
N GLU A 170 17.19 -11.83 36.07
CA GLU A 170 17.62 -12.45 34.80
C GLU A 170 18.48 -13.70 35.02
#